data_AF-A0A9E3XB10-F1
#
_entry.id   AF-A0A9E3XB10-F1
#
_cell.length_a   1.000
_cell.length_b   1.000
_cell.length_c   1.000
_cell.angle_alpha   90.00
_cell.angle_beta   90.00
_cell.angle_gamma   90.00
#
_symmetry.space_group_name_H-M   'P 1'
#
loop_
_entity.id
_entity.type
_entity.pdbx_description
1 polymer ?
#
loop_
_entity_poly.entity_id
_entity_poly.type
_entity_poly.pdbx_seq_one_letter_code
_entity_poly.pdbx_strand_id
1 'polypeptide(L)'
;MKPRILSSLFLLLTFTAIPLFSSPPDHSVARKWNEVLLECIRNDYARPTVHGRNLFHTSIAMYDAWAAYDATAQTFLLGNTVGNFFCPFEGVPEPDNIQTAREEALSYACYRLLRARFDESPGAEASLNLIDSLFYALDYDPALVETDYSGGDPARLGNYLAGRILAFGLQDGSNEQDHYENQFYEPINPPLIPIVPGNPDIIDPNRWQPLTLDVFIDQSGNVIPISTPNFLSPEWGIVTPFALGANDLTIYERYGHAYWVYRDPGAPPYLEPLVGGGLSEEYKWGFSLVAIWSAHLDPADGVMWDISPGALGNNPALPQSIPEYRDFYDLLEGGDPGRGRSINPYTGQPYAPQIVPRGDYARVLAEFWADGPDSETPPGHWFTILNYVNDHPLLQKRFRGQGPLLEDLEWDVKAYFALAGAVHDAAVASWGIKGWYDYLRPISAIRLMADLGQGSNPALPNYHPGGIPLVPGYIEQVQAGDSLAGENGENIGKIKLFAWRGPDYIEFPEIEMAGVGWILAENWWPYQRPTFVTPPFAGYISGHSTFSRAAAEVLTLLTGDAYFPGGMGEFHAAQNEFLVF
;
A
#
# COMPACT_ATOMS: atom_id res chain seq x y z
N MET A 1 -51.01 16.07 -18.62
CA MET A 1 -51.04 17.51 -18.94
C MET A 1 -49.67 18.07 -18.57
N LYS A 2 -49.05 18.85 -19.48
CA LYS A 2 -47.65 19.36 -19.53
C LYS A 2 -46.98 19.81 -18.19
N PRO A 3 -45.64 20.03 -18.12
CA PRO A 3 -44.60 19.92 -19.17
C PRO A 3 -43.31 19.14 -18.79
N ARG A 4 -42.57 18.76 -19.83
CA ARG A 4 -41.15 18.38 -19.80
C ARG A 4 -40.30 19.64 -19.60
N ILE A 5 -39.38 19.63 -18.64
CA ILE A 5 -38.33 20.63 -18.50
C ILE A 5 -37.13 20.12 -19.30
N LEU A 6 -36.76 20.86 -20.36
CA LEU A 6 -35.46 20.74 -20.99
C LEU A 6 -34.44 21.34 -20.02
N SER A 7 -33.55 20.52 -19.46
CA SER A 7 -32.34 21.00 -18.80
C SER A 7 -31.28 21.21 -19.87
N SER A 8 -31.03 22.47 -20.21
CA SER A 8 -29.94 22.88 -21.08
C SER A 8 -28.60 22.46 -20.48
N LEU A 9 -27.84 21.64 -21.21
CA LEU A 9 -26.42 21.38 -20.92
C LEU A 9 -25.67 22.72 -21.07
N PHE A 10 -25.31 23.34 -19.95
CA PHE A 10 -24.32 24.42 -19.94
C PHE A 10 -22.95 23.75 -19.99
N LEU A 11 -22.32 23.76 -21.16
CA LEU A 11 -20.92 23.37 -21.32
C LEU A 11 -20.08 24.51 -20.71
N LEU A 12 -19.71 24.39 -19.43
CA LEU A 12 -18.71 25.26 -18.83
C LEU A 12 -17.36 24.84 -19.42
N LEU A 13 -16.85 25.60 -20.40
CA LEU A 13 -15.45 25.53 -20.79
C LEU A 13 -14.61 26.10 -19.64
N THR A 14 -14.23 25.25 -18.69
CA THR A 14 -13.15 25.55 -17.76
C THR A 14 -11.85 25.53 -18.55
N PHE A 15 -11.28 26.69 -18.83
CA PHE A 15 -9.86 26.79 -19.16
C PHE A 15 -9.09 26.31 -17.92
N THR A 16 -8.63 25.07 -17.93
CA THR A 16 -7.64 24.59 -16.98
C THR A 16 -6.36 25.35 -17.29
N ALA A 17 -5.98 26.27 -16.40
CA ALA A 17 -4.64 26.82 -16.42
C ALA A 17 -3.67 25.65 -16.19
N ILE A 18 -2.73 25.45 -17.12
CA ILE A 18 -1.68 24.44 -17.02
C ILE A 18 -0.92 24.71 -15.70
N PRO A 19 -0.91 23.79 -14.73
CA PRO A 19 -0.08 23.98 -13.55
C PRO A 19 1.38 23.88 -14.00
N LEU A 20 2.10 25.00 -13.95
CA LEU A 20 3.56 24.94 -13.99
C LEU A 20 4.03 24.25 -12.71
N PHE A 21 4.80 23.18 -12.85
CA PHE A 21 5.46 22.55 -11.71
C PHE A 21 6.37 23.58 -11.03
N SER A 22 6.02 23.95 -9.80
CA SER A 22 6.77 24.89 -8.97
C SER A 22 7.33 24.14 -7.77
N SER A 23 8.47 23.49 -7.94
CA SER A 23 9.28 23.06 -6.79
C SER A 23 10.02 24.27 -6.21
N PRO A 24 10.25 24.31 -4.87
CA PRO A 24 11.12 25.32 -4.28
C PRO A 24 12.48 25.34 -5.01
N PRO A 25 13.03 26.54 -5.31
CA PRO A 25 14.27 26.65 -6.09
C PRO A 25 15.44 25.91 -5.43
N ASP A 26 15.41 25.78 -4.09
CA ASP A 26 16.47 25.20 -3.26
C ASP A 26 16.47 23.66 -3.23
N HIS A 27 15.50 22.97 -3.84
CA HIS A 27 15.49 21.51 -3.91
C HIS A 27 16.54 20.97 -4.89
N SER A 28 17.24 19.90 -4.49
CA SER A 28 18.16 19.17 -5.38
C SER A 28 17.43 18.64 -6.62
N VAL A 29 18.16 18.38 -7.70
CA VAL A 29 17.54 17.82 -8.92
C VAL A 29 16.94 16.44 -8.68
N ALA A 30 17.53 15.63 -7.77
CA ALA A 30 16.98 14.33 -7.39
C ALA A 30 15.62 14.48 -6.68
N ARG A 31 15.51 15.45 -5.76
CA ARG A 31 14.26 15.81 -5.08
C ARG A 31 13.18 16.24 -6.07
N LYS A 32 13.53 17.02 -7.09
CA LYS A 32 12.61 17.47 -8.16
C LYS A 32 12.09 16.31 -9.01
N TRP A 33 12.97 15.42 -9.46
CA TRP A 33 12.57 14.22 -10.20
C TRP A 33 11.77 13.23 -9.36
N ASN A 34 12.04 13.15 -8.06
CA ASN A 34 11.23 12.32 -7.16
C ASN A 34 9.78 12.82 -7.04
N GLU A 35 9.55 14.13 -6.93
CA GLU A 35 8.18 14.68 -6.97
C GLU A 35 7.47 14.37 -8.29
N VAL A 36 8.18 14.51 -9.42
CA VAL A 36 7.63 14.14 -10.73
C VAL A 36 7.25 12.66 -10.76
N LEU A 37 8.09 11.77 -10.25
CA LEU A 37 7.78 10.35 -10.17
C LEU A 37 6.58 10.07 -9.26
N LEU A 38 6.49 10.69 -8.08
CA LEU A 38 5.33 10.51 -7.18
C LEU A 38 4.04 10.96 -7.85
N GLU A 39 4.08 12.10 -8.55
CA GLU A 39 2.93 12.59 -9.31
C GLU A 39 2.57 11.68 -10.49
N CYS A 40 3.57 11.12 -11.20
CA CYS A 40 3.30 10.11 -12.21
C CYS A 40 2.62 8.86 -11.63
N ILE A 41 2.98 8.45 -10.41
CA ILE A 41 2.35 7.34 -9.71
C ILE A 41 0.89 7.65 -9.34
N ARG A 42 0.60 8.88 -8.87
CA ARG A 42 -0.79 9.31 -8.61
C ARG A 42 -1.66 9.27 -9.85
N ASN A 43 -1.07 9.59 -11.00
CA ASN A 43 -1.71 9.57 -12.31
C ASN A 43 -1.76 8.18 -12.97
N ASP A 44 -1.39 7.11 -12.25
CA ASP A 44 -1.34 5.73 -12.74
C ASP A 44 -2.34 4.83 -12.00
N TYR A 45 -2.59 3.62 -12.51
CA TYR A 45 -3.36 2.62 -11.77
C TYR A 45 -2.68 2.27 -10.44
N ALA A 46 -3.45 1.95 -9.40
CA ALA A 46 -2.92 1.54 -8.10
C ALA A 46 -2.19 0.18 -8.15
N ARG A 47 -0.88 0.21 -8.44
CA ARG A 47 -0.03 -0.97 -8.66
C ARG A 47 1.18 -0.97 -7.72
N PRO A 48 1.02 -1.25 -6.42
CA PRO A 48 2.09 -1.11 -5.42
C PRO A 48 3.36 -1.90 -5.74
N THR A 49 3.25 -3.07 -6.37
CA THR A 49 4.40 -3.87 -6.83
C THR A 49 5.19 -3.16 -7.93
N VAL A 50 4.49 -2.67 -8.96
CA VAL A 50 5.06 -1.92 -10.08
C VAL A 50 5.63 -0.58 -9.62
N HIS A 51 4.93 0.12 -8.72
CA HIS A 51 5.37 1.41 -8.18
C HIS A 51 6.62 1.28 -7.30
N GLY A 52 6.67 0.28 -6.41
CA GLY A 52 7.88 -0.03 -5.63
C GLY A 52 9.10 -0.27 -6.55
N ARG A 53 8.88 -0.99 -7.65
CA ARG A 53 9.90 -1.24 -8.67
C ARG A 53 10.29 0.02 -9.46
N ASN A 54 9.33 0.87 -9.85
CA ASN A 54 9.61 2.12 -10.57
C ASN A 54 10.39 3.12 -9.68
N LEU A 55 10.07 3.20 -8.39
CA LEU A 55 10.84 3.94 -7.39
C LEU A 55 12.28 3.39 -7.31
N PHE A 56 12.44 2.08 -7.28
CA PHE A 56 13.77 1.44 -7.25
C PHE A 56 14.58 1.70 -8.52
N HIS A 57 14.01 1.47 -9.70
CA HIS A 57 14.69 1.70 -10.98
C HIS A 57 15.09 3.16 -11.17
N THR A 58 14.22 4.10 -10.78
CA THR A 58 14.54 5.53 -10.83
C THR A 58 15.63 5.90 -9.83
N SER A 59 15.61 5.33 -8.62
CA SER A 59 16.66 5.55 -7.64
C SER A 59 18.02 4.97 -8.06
N ILE A 60 18.04 3.85 -8.81
CA ILE A 60 19.27 3.35 -9.45
C ILE A 60 19.78 4.39 -10.46
N ALA A 61 18.90 4.92 -11.31
CA ALA A 61 19.27 5.94 -12.29
C ALA A 61 19.93 7.16 -11.62
N MET A 62 19.33 7.62 -10.51
CA MET A 62 19.84 8.75 -9.74
C MET A 62 21.17 8.44 -9.06
N TYR A 63 21.26 7.30 -8.35
CA TYR A 63 22.43 6.93 -7.58
C TYR A 63 23.63 6.59 -8.48
N ASP A 64 23.44 5.83 -9.56
CA ASP A 64 24.53 5.47 -10.47
C ASP A 64 25.04 6.67 -11.27
N ALA A 65 24.15 7.59 -11.69
CA ALA A 65 24.57 8.84 -12.32
C ALA A 65 25.42 9.70 -11.37
N TRP A 66 25.07 9.73 -10.08
CA TRP A 66 25.87 10.43 -9.06
C TRP A 66 27.20 9.73 -8.77
N ALA A 67 27.16 8.42 -8.57
CA ALA A 67 28.30 7.57 -8.19
C ALA A 67 29.34 7.43 -9.30
N ALA A 68 28.94 7.51 -10.57
CA ALA A 68 29.86 7.47 -11.72
C ALA A 68 30.96 8.54 -11.65
N TYR A 69 30.68 9.69 -11.00
CA TYR A 69 31.63 10.78 -10.80
C TYR A 69 32.20 10.83 -9.37
N ASP A 70 31.88 9.86 -8.51
CA ASP A 70 32.42 9.80 -7.15
C ASP A 70 33.69 8.94 -7.08
N ALA A 71 34.67 9.40 -6.31
CA ALA A 71 35.94 8.68 -6.16
C ALA A 71 35.85 7.43 -5.27
N THR A 72 34.77 7.30 -4.47
CA THR A 72 34.64 6.28 -3.43
C THR A 72 33.39 5.43 -3.54
N ALA A 73 32.30 6.01 -4.05
CA ALA A 73 31.05 5.30 -4.23
C ALA A 73 31.19 4.21 -5.29
N GLN A 74 30.49 3.10 -5.07
CA GLN A 74 30.32 2.06 -6.08
C GLN A 74 28.93 2.22 -6.67
N THR A 75 28.86 2.16 -8.00
CA THR A 75 27.61 2.04 -8.76
C THR A 75 26.93 0.71 -8.45
N PHE A 76 25.61 0.66 -8.58
CA PHE A 76 24.80 -0.55 -8.43
C PHE A 76 24.68 -1.32 -9.73
N LEU A 77 24.27 -0.66 -10.81
CA LEU A 77 24.07 -1.28 -12.12
C LEU A 77 25.30 -1.14 -13.00
N LEU A 78 25.79 0.08 -13.22
CA LEU A 78 26.94 0.37 -14.08
C LEU A 78 28.17 -0.44 -13.64
N GLY A 79 28.76 -1.22 -14.54
CA GLY A 79 29.95 -2.03 -14.29
C GLY A 79 29.69 -3.34 -13.55
N ASN A 80 28.44 -3.61 -13.17
CA ASN A 80 28.08 -4.75 -12.33
C ASN A 80 27.10 -5.70 -13.03
N THR A 81 26.93 -6.87 -12.42
CA THR A 81 25.89 -7.83 -12.76
C THR A 81 24.81 -7.82 -11.68
N VAL A 82 23.57 -7.50 -12.06
CA VAL A 82 22.40 -7.53 -11.19
C VAL A 82 21.46 -8.62 -11.69
N GLY A 83 21.17 -9.62 -10.85
CA GLY A 83 20.51 -10.85 -11.30
C GLY A 83 21.29 -11.50 -12.44
N ASN A 84 20.65 -11.62 -13.61
CA ASN A 84 21.27 -12.15 -14.83
C ASN A 84 21.67 -11.06 -15.84
N PHE A 85 21.61 -9.78 -15.45
CA PHE A 85 21.90 -8.65 -16.33
C PHE A 85 23.27 -8.05 -16.02
N PHE A 86 24.19 -8.09 -16.98
CA PHE A 86 25.45 -7.37 -16.89
C PHE A 86 25.33 -6.00 -17.58
N CYS A 87 25.79 -4.93 -16.91
CA CYS A 87 25.85 -3.61 -17.48
C CYS A 87 27.32 -3.16 -17.65
N PRO A 88 27.84 -3.09 -18.87
CA PRO A 88 29.19 -2.58 -19.11
C PRO A 88 29.34 -1.13 -18.64
N PHE A 89 30.49 -0.79 -18.08
CA PHE A 89 30.86 0.58 -17.74
C PHE A 89 32.38 0.72 -17.73
N GLU A 90 32.90 1.69 -18.49
CA GLU A 90 34.34 1.91 -18.62
C GLU A 90 34.85 3.08 -17.77
N GLY A 91 33.97 3.66 -16.95
CA GLY A 91 34.24 4.93 -16.25
C GLY A 91 33.91 6.14 -17.11
N VAL A 92 34.01 7.32 -16.50
CA VAL A 92 33.85 8.61 -17.19
C VAL A 92 35.10 9.46 -16.99
N PRO A 93 35.49 10.27 -18.00
CA PRO A 93 36.48 11.32 -17.81
C PRO A 93 36.09 12.30 -16.69
N GLU A 94 37.07 12.88 -16.01
CA GLU A 94 36.84 13.92 -15.01
C GLU A 94 36.24 15.18 -15.67
N PRO A 95 35.03 15.62 -15.27
CA PRO A 95 34.39 16.78 -15.86
C PRO A 95 34.91 18.09 -15.25
N ASP A 96 34.73 19.21 -15.95
CA ASP A 96 35.08 20.54 -15.45
C ASP A 96 34.30 20.92 -14.17
N ASN A 97 33.03 20.50 -14.09
CA ASN A 97 32.19 20.66 -12.92
C ASN A 97 31.43 19.36 -12.62
N ILE A 98 31.86 18.66 -11.56
CA ILE A 98 31.26 17.40 -11.13
C ILE A 98 29.78 17.55 -10.76
N GLN A 99 29.41 18.64 -10.09
CA GLN A 99 28.02 18.84 -9.67
C GLN A 99 27.09 18.98 -10.88
N THR A 100 27.45 19.82 -11.85
CA THR A 100 26.66 19.99 -13.07
C THR A 100 26.59 18.70 -13.88
N ALA A 101 27.70 17.96 -13.99
CA ALA A 101 27.71 16.67 -14.69
C ALA A 101 26.79 15.63 -14.02
N ARG A 102 26.78 15.56 -12.69
CA ARG A 102 25.86 14.70 -11.94
C ARG A 102 24.40 15.07 -12.17
N GLU A 103 24.09 16.36 -12.12
CA GLU A 103 22.72 16.85 -12.31
C GLU A 103 22.19 16.60 -13.73
N GLU A 104 23.04 16.78 -14.74
CA GLU A 104 22.72 16.54 -16.15
C GLU A 104 22.53 15.04 -16.43
N ALA A 105 23.50 14.19 -16.06
CA ALA A 105 23.41 12.75 -16.26
C ALA A 105 22.18 12.15 -15.57
N LEU A 106 21.93 12.54 -14.31
CA LEU A 106 20.75 12.10 -13.56
C LEU A 106 19.45 12.52 -14.26
N SER A 107 19.38 13.76 -14.75
CA SER A 107 18.16 14.29 -15.36
C SER A 107 17.84 13.62 -16.69
N TYR A 108 18.85 13.40 -17.55
CA TYR A 108 18.67 12.64 -18.78
C TYR A 108 18.25 11.19 -18.48
N ALA A 109 18.83 10.57 -17.44
CA ALA A 109 18.42 9.21 -17.06
C ALA A 109 16.96 9.14 -16.58
N CYS A 110 16.56 10.04 -15.68
CA CYS A 110 15.19 10.10 -15.15
C CYS A 110 14.18 10.44 -16.26
N TYR A 111 14.48 11.44 -17.10
CA TYR A 111 13.61 11.84 -18.21
C TYR A 111 13.27 10.67 -19.13
N ARG A 112 14.30 9.94 -19.61
CA ARG A 112 14.10 8.81 -20.53
C ARG A 112 13.37 7.65 -19.86
N LEU A 113 13.74 7.34 -18.62
CA LEU A 113 13.14 6.25 -17.87
C LEU A 113 11.67 6.53 -17.57
N LEU A 114 11.34 7.67 -16.97
CA LEU A 114 9.97 8.00 -16.57
C LEU A 114 9.04 8.12 -17.78
N ARG A 115 9.49 8.74 -18.88
CA ARG A 115 8.68 8.78 -20.11
C ARG A 115 8.31 7.38 -20.61
N ALA A 116 9.25 6.44 -20.61
CA ALA A 116 8.99 5.06 -21.05
C ALA A 116 8.17 4.24 -20.04
N ARG A 117 8.10 4.66 -18.77
CA ARG A 117 7.36 3.94 -17.71
C ARG A 117 5.89 4.32 -17.65
N PHE A 118 5.56 5.54 -18.04
CA PHE A 118 4.25 6.14 -17.84
C PHE A 118 3.57 6.55 -19.15
N ASP A 119 4.13 6.22 -20.32
CA ASP A 119 3.52 6.51 -21.62
C ASP A 119 2.19 5.78 -21.87
N GLU A 120 2.00 4.63 -21.22
CA GLU A 120 0.77 3.84 -21.26
C GLU A 120 -0.07 3.92 -19.97
N SER A 121 0.30 4.80 -19.03
CA SER A 121 -0.50 5.04 -17.82
C SER A 121 -1.86 5.69 -18.16
N PRO A 122 -2.92 5.48 -17.36
CA PRO A 122 -4.22 6.13 -17.57
C PRO A 122 -4.10 7.67 -17.61
N GLY A 123 -3.20 8.27 -16.83
CA GLY A 123 -2.88 9.69 -16.84
C GLY A 123 -1.65 10.09 -17.67
N ALA A 124 -1.27 9.32 -18.70
CA ALA A 124 -0.04 9.53 -19.46
C ALA A 124 0.14 10.96 -19.99
N GLU A 125 -0.92 11.61 -20.46
CA GLU A 125 -0.82 13.00 -20.95
C GLU A 125 -0.33 13.95 -19.85
N ALA A 126 -0.90 13.86 -18.64
CA ALA A 126 -0.51 14.69 -17.50
C ALA A 126 0.92 14.36 -17.05
N SER A 127 1.23 13.08 -16.91
CA SER A 127 2.55 12.58 -16.52
C SER A 127 3.66 13.01 -17.48
N LEU A 128 3.47 12.81 -18.79
CA LEU A 128 4.46 13.17 -19.81
C LEU A 128 4.65 14.68 -19.90
N ASN A 129 3.58 15.47 -19.79
CA ASN A 129 3.68 16.93 -19.74
C ASN A 129 4.47 17.41 -18.51
N LEU A 130 4.28 16.78 -17.35
CA LEU A 130 5.02 17.09 -16.13
C LEU A 130 6.52 16.78 -16.29
N ILE A 131 6.84 15.60 -16.82
CA ILE A 131 8.21 15.17 -17.10
C ILE A 131 8.90 16.14 -18.07
N ASP A 132 8.23 16.50 -19.16
CA ASP A 132 8.74 17.46 -20.15
C ASP A 132 8.95 18.85 -19.53
N SER A 133 8.00 19.30 -18.71
CA SER A 133 8.08 20.61 -18.06
C SER A 133 9.30 20.74 -17.15
N LEU A 134 9.60 19.72 -16.32
CA LEU A 134 10.81 19.74 -15.50
C LEU A 134 12.06 19.70 -16.36
N PHE A 135 12.10 18.86 -17.41
CA PHE A 135 13.26 18.74 -18.28
C PHE A 135 13.61 20.05 -18.99
N TYR A 136 12.61 20.75 -19.54
CA TYR A 136 12.80 22.07 -20.15
C TYR A 136 13.15 23.14 -19.12
N ALA A 137 12.59 23.09 -17.91
CA ALA A 137 12.91 24.04 -16.84
C ALA A 137 14.38 23.93 -16.37
N LEU A 138 15.00 22.76 -16.57
CA LEU A 138 16.42 22.52 -16.31
C LEU A 138 17.33 22.87 -17.51
N ASP A 139 16.79 23.44 -18.59
CA ASP A 139 17.50 23.88 -19.81
C ASP A 139 18.17 22.72 -20.59
N TYR A 140 17.57 21.52 -20.56
CA TYR A 140 18.07 20.36 -21.29
C TYR A 140 17.36 20.12 -22.62
N ASP A 141 18.09 19.56 -23.59
CA ASP A 141 17.59 19.29 -24.94
C ASP A 141 17.10 17.83 -25.08
N PRO A 142 15.78 17.58 -25.23
CA PRO A 142 15.25 16.23 -25.37
C PRO A 142 15.60 15.59 -26.71
N ALA A 143 16.12 16.34 -27.69
CA ALA A 143 16.57 15.81 -28.97
C ALA A 143 17.93 15.09 -28.88
N LEU A 144 18.73 15.35 -27.83
CA LEU A 144 19.98 14.64 -27.57
C LEU A 144 19.69 13.23 -27.03
N VAL A 145 19.82 12.22 -27.90
CA VAL A 145 19.46 10.82 -27.63
C VAL A 145 20.67 9.87 -27.65
N GLU A 146 21.84 10.40 -27.98
CA GLU A 146 23.09 9.66 -28.06
C GLU A 146 23.46 9.06 -26.70
N THR A 147 24.09 7.88 -26.73
CA THR A 147 24.46 7.10 -25.54
C THR A 147 25.96 6.86 -25.43
N ASP A 148 26.75 7.29 -26.42
CA ASP A 148 28.20 7.19 -26.37
C ASP A 148 28.80 8.27 -25.47
N TYR A 149 28.96 7.91 -24.20
CA TYR A 149 29.52 8.75 -23.14
C TYR A 149 31.06 8.73 -23.07
N SER A 150 31.74 7.99 -23.96
CA SER A 150 33.21 7.87 -23.93
C SER A 150 33.94 9.22 -24.08
N GLY A 151 33.28 10.21 -24.69
CA GLY A 151 33.74 11.59 -24.79
C GLY A 151 33.57 12.44 -23.52
N GLY A 152 32.97 11.90 -22.44
CA GLY A 152 32.74 12.60 -21.17
C GLY A 152 31.46 13.42 -21.10
N ASP A 153 30.55 13.28 -22.05
CA ASP A 153 29.25 13.97 -22.09
C ASP A 153 28.27 13.37 -21.04
N PRO A 154 27.85 14.13 -20.02
CA PRO A 154 26.99 13.62 -18.96
C PRO A 154 25.58 13.28 -19.44
N ALA A 155 25.02 14.05 -20.37
CA ALA A 155 23.70 13.75 -20.93
C ALA A 155 23.68 12.41 -21.66
N ARG A 156 24.77 12.08 -22.38
CA ARG A 156 24.93 10.76 -23.02
C ARG A 156 25.09 9.63 -22.01
N LEU A 157 25.78 9.86 -20.88
CA LEU A 157 25.81 8.91 -19.78
C LEU A 157 24.40 8.66 -19.22
N GLY A 158 23.62 9.72 -19.04
CA GLY A 158 22.24 9.63 -18.59
C GLY A 158 21.35 8.81 -19.53
N ASN A 159 21.40 9.11 -20.84
CA ASN A 159 20.70 8.34 -21.87
C ASN A 159 21.14 6.87 -21.89
N TYR A 160 22.45 6.60 -21.78
CA TYR A 160 22.98 5.24 -21.69
C TYR A 160 22.39 4.51 -20.48
N LEU A 161 22.48 5.12 -19.30
CA LEU A 161 22.00 4.53 -18.04
C LEU A 161 20.51 4.22 -18.10
N ALA A 162 19.67 5.14 -18.59
CA ALA A 162 18.25 4.87 -18.80
C ALA A 162 18.00 3.67 -19.72
N GLY A 163 18.70 3.60 -20.85
CA GLY A 163 18.61 2.48 -21.77
C GLY A 163 19.02 1.15 -21.12
N ARG A 164 20.01 1.15 -20.22
CA ARG A 164 20.43 -0.04 -19.47
C ARG A 164 19.40 -0.45 -18.42
N ILE A 165 18.78 0.49 -17.72
CA ILE A 165 17.72 0.21 -16.73
C ILE A 165 16.45 -0.33 -17.41
N LEU A 166 16.07 0.24 -18.56
CA LEU A 166 14.95 -0.28 -19.36
C LEU A 166 15.23 -1.70 -19.84
N ALA A 167 16.45 -1.95 -20.36
CA ALA A 167 16.84 -3.30 -20.78
C ALA A 167 16.89 -4.31 -19.62
N PHE A 168 17.35 -3.89 -18.43
CA PHE A 168 17.29 -4.70 -17.22
C PHE A 168 15.85 -5.08 -16.88
N GLY A 169 14.95 -4.11 -16.95
CA GLY A 169 13.54 -4.30 -16.59
C GLY A 169 12.80 -5.33 -17.46
N LEU A 170 13.19 -5.52 -18.71
CA LEU A 170 12.60 -6.53 -19.60
C LEU A 170 12.94 -7.98 -19.22
N GLN A 171 13.91 -8.19 -18.32
CA GLN A 171 14.40 -9.53 -17.96
C GLN A 171 14.54 -9.74 -16.46
N ASP A 172 13.98 -8.84 -15.65
CA ASP A 172 14.07 -8.92 -14.18
C ASP A 172 13.02 -9.85 -13.55
N GLY A 173 12.11 -10.41 -14.36
CA GLY A 173 11.03 -11.31 -13.91
C GLY A 173 9.67 -10.63 -13.73
N SER A 174 9.55 -9.32 -13.96
CA SER A 174 8.30 -8.58 -13.74
C SER A 174 7.23 -8.78 -14.83
N ASN A 175 7.58 -9.40 -15.95
CA ASN A 175 6.71 -9.52 -17.13
C ASN A 175 6.26 -8.16 -17.72
N GLU A 176 7.12 -7.15 -17.62
CA GLU A 176 6.85 -5.78 -18.07
C GLU A 176 6.36 -5.66 -19.52
N GLN A 177 6.95 -6.43 -20.44
CA GLN A 177 6.62 -6.39 -21.87
C GLN A 177 5.15 -6.78 -22.16
N ASP A 178 4.54 -7.54 -21.26
CA ASP A 178 3.16 -8.01 -21.33
C ASP A 178 2.33 -7.35 -20.21
N HIS A 179 2.64 -6.07 -19.92
CA HIS A 179 1.97 -5.21 -18.93
C HIS A 179 1.84 -5.80 -17.53
N TYR A 180 2.83 -6.59 -17.10
CA TYR A 180 2.86 -7.22 -15.77
C TYR A 180 1.72 -8.22 -15.52
N GLU A 181 1.09 -8.72 -16.59
CA GLU A 181 -0.02 -9.67 -16.50
C GLU A 181 0.42 -11.00 -15.88
N ASN A 182 -0.55 -11.69 -15.25
CA ASN A 182 -0.35 -13.00 -14.66
C ASN A 182 -0.02 -14.03 -15.74
N GLN A 183 1.00 -14.87 -15.53
CA GLN A 183 1.41 -15.86 -16.52
C GLN A 183 0.71 -17.20 -16.33
N PHE A 184 0.33 -17.55 -15.10
CA PHE A 184 -0.28 -18.86 -14.81
C PHE A 184 -1.24 -18.88 -13.61
N TYR A 185 -1.27 -17.85 -12.77
CA TYR A 185 -2.19 -17.80 -11.64
C TYR A 185 -3.64 -17.66 -12.11
N GLU A 186 -4.51 -18.51 -11.55
CA GLU A 186 -5.97 -18.43 -11.69
C GLU A 186 -6.61 -18.64 -10.31
N PRO A 187 -7.60 -17.82 -9.92
CA PRO A 187 -8.30 -18.01 -8.66
C PRO A 187 -9.15 -19.29 -8.70
N ILE A 188 -9.14 -20.06 -7.62
CA ILE A 188 -9.99 -21.26 -7.51
C ILE A 188 -11.45 -20.92 -7.19
N ASN A 189 -11.67 -19.81 -6.49
CA ASN A 189 -13.00 -19.41 -6.05
C ASN A 189 -13.71 -18.55 -7.11
N PRO A 190 -15.01 -18.80 -7.37
CA PRO A 190 -15.85 -17.89 -8.14
C PRO A 190 -15.93 -16.51 -7.47
N PRO A 191 -16.08 -15.42 -8.24
CA PRO A 191 -16.17 -14.08 -7.67
C PRO A 191 -17.34 -13.91 -6.70
N LEU A 192 -17.10 -13.25 -5.57
CA LEU A 192 -18.17 -12.79 -4.68
C LEU A 192 -18.74 -11.48 -5.23
N ILE A 193 -20.06 -11.37 -5.29
CA ILE A 193 -20.77 -10.13 -5.63
C ILE A 193 -21.28 -9.50 -4.32
N PRO A 194 -20.63 -8.47 -3.75
CA PRO A 194 -20.93 -8.02 -2.39
C PRO A 194 -22.34 -7.49 -2.16
N ILE A 195 -23.03 -7.00 -3.20
CA ILE A 195 -24.42 -6.55 -3.13
C ILE A 195 -25.43 -7.71 -2.97
N VAL A 196 -25.01 -8.94 -3.26
CA VAL A 196 -25.82 -10.15 -3.04
C VAL A 196 -25.52 -10.69 -1.63
N PRO A 197 -26.54 -11.01 -0.82
CA PRO A 197 -26.34 -11.59 0.50
C PRO A 197 -25.59 -12.93 0.45
N GLY A 198 -24.63 -13.11 1.36
CA GLY A 198 -23.95 -14.38 1.61
C GLY A 198 -22.71 -14.61 0.73
N ASN A 199 -22.23 -15.85 0.74
CA ASN A 199 -21.14 -16.37 -0.08
C ASN A 199 -21.35 -17.88 -0.39
N PRO A 200 -22.48 -18.26 -1.03
CA PRO A 200 -22.84 -19.67 -1.19
C PRO A 200 -21.97 -20.43 -2.20
N ASP A 201 -21.28 -19.71 -3.09
CA ASP A 201 -20.55 -20.29 -4.23
C ASP A 201 -19.05 -20.47 -3.98
N ILE A 202 -18.54 -20.13 -2.78
CA ILE A 202 -17.13 -20.34 -2.44
C ILE A 202 -16.79 -21.83 -2.44
N ILE A 203 -15.67 -22.18 -3.08
CA ILE A 203 -15.23 -23.57 -3.27
C ILE A 203 -14.21 -23.97 -2.20
N ASP A 204 -13.20 -23.14 -1.99
CA ASP A 204 -12.14 -23.35 -1.00
C ASP A 204 -12.10 -22.18 -0.01
N PRO A 205 -12.42 -22.42 1.29
CA PRO A 205 -12.50 -21.38 2.30
C PRO A 205 -11.13 -20.83 2.71
N ASN A 206 -10.04 -21.42 2.23
CA ASN A 206 -8.67 -21.01 2.57
C ASN A 206 -7.99 -20.25 1.43
N ARG A 207 -8.68 -20.06 0.30
CA ARG A 207 -8.13 -19.47 -0.93
C ARG A 207 -8.80 -18.16 -1.28
N TRP A 208 -8.07 -17.25 -1.92
CA TRP A 208 -8.56 -15.94 -2.27
C TRP A 208 -9.76 -16.03 -3.21
N GLN A 209 -10.66 -15.06 -3.05
CA GLN A 209 -11.88 -14.95 -3.83
C GLN A 209 -11.91 -13.54 -4.43
N PRO A 210 -11.97 -13.41 -5.77
CA PRO A 210 -12.12 -12.11 -6.41
C PRO A 210 -13.47 -11.49 -6.07
N LEU A 211 -13.57 -10.17 -6.15
CA LEU A 211 -14.84 -9.46 -5.98
C LEU A 211 -15.33 -8.92 -7.33
N THR A 212 -16.64 -8.98 -7.54
CA THR A 212 -17.32 -8.31 -8.66
C THR A 212 -18.09 -7.11 -8.13
N LEU A 213 -17.73 -5.91 -8.58
CA LEU A 213 -18.39 -4.65 -8.23
C LEU A 213 -19.06 -4.04 -9.48
N ASP A 214 -20.11 -3.23 -9.30
CA ASP A 214 -20.75 -2.52 -10.42
C ASP A 214 -19.78 -1.57 -11.12
N VAL A 215 -18.98 -0.86 -10.32
CA VAL A 215 -17.84 -0.05 -10.76
C VAL A 215 -16.71 -0.29 -9.79
N PHE A 216 -15.53 -0.63 -10.32
CA PHE A 216 -14.32 -0.71 -9.53
C PHE A 216 -13.51 0.57 -9.75
N ILE A 217 -13.22 1.30 -8.68
CA ILE A 217 -12.33 2.46 -8.67
C ILE A 217 -11.13 2.07 -7.83
N ASP A 218 -9.93 2.14 -8.38
CA ASP A 218 -8.73 1.80 -7.63
C ASP A 218 -8.33 2.89 -6.61
N GLN A 219 -7.26 2.63 -5.84
CA GLN A 219 -6.81 3.58 -4.81
C GLN A 219 -6.33 4.91 -5.39
N SER A 220 -5.97 4.95 -6.67
CA SER A 220 -5.55 6.15 -7.39
C SER A 220 -6.71 6.83 -8.13
N GLY A 221 -7.96 6.44 -7.82
CA GLY A 221 -9.15 7.09 -8.35
C GLY A 221 -9.51 6.69 -9.78
N ASN A 222 -8.81 5.72 -10.37
CA ASN A 222 -9.04 5.28 -11.74
C ASN A 222 -10.16 4.24 -11.79
N VAL A 223 -11.11 4.44 -12.70
CA VAL A 223 -12.12 3.42 -13.01
C VAL A 223 -11.44 2.25 -13.73
N ILE A 224 -11.50 1.06 -13.15
CA ILE A 224 -11.02 -0.16 -13.81
C ILE A 224 -12.10 -0.61 -14.81
N PRO A 225 -11.73 -0.89 -16.08
CA PRO A 225 -12.69 -1.21 -17.15
C PRO A 225 -13.38 -2.58 -17.00
N ILE A 226 -13.01 -3.36 -15.98
CA ILE A 226 -13.61 -4.66 -15.65
C ILE A 226 -14.19 -4.64 -14.24
N SER A 227 -15.36 -5.27 -14.08
CA SER A 227 -16.07 -5.37 -12.80
C SER A 227 -15.39 -6.32 -11.80
N THR A 228 -14.54 -7.21 -12.30
CA THR A 228 -13.88 -8.27 -11.52
C THR A 228 -12.38 -8.25 -11.80
N PRO A 229 -11.59 -7.42 -11.10
CA PRO A 229 -10.16 -7.33 -11.36
C PRO A 229 -9.43 -8.65 -11.08
N ASN A 230 -8.43 -8.95 -11.92
CA ASN A 230 -7.52 -10.06 -11.71
C ASN A 230 -6.69 -9.87 -10.44
N PHE A 231 -6.12 -10.96 -9.91
CA PHE A 231 -5.14 -10.85 -8.84
C PHE A 231 -3.96 -10.00 -9.32
N LEU A 232 -3.66 -8.92 -8.62
CA LEU A 232 -2.51 -8.06 -8.92
C LEU A 232 -1.19 -8.74 -8.55
N SER A 233 -0.41 -9.16 -9.55
CA SER A 233 0.97 -9.65 -9.43
C SER A 233 1.20 -10.84 -8.46
N PRO A 234 0.38 -11.92 -8.45
CA PRO A 234 0.57 -13.07 -7.57
C PRO A 234 1.93 -13.77 -7.76
N GLU A 235 2.58 -13.56 -8.91
CA GLU A 235 3.83 -14.21 -9.28
C GLU A 235 5.07 -13.33 -8.99
N TRP A 236 4.88 -12.16 -8.37
CA TRP A 236 5.92 -11.12 -8.22
C TRP A 236 7.17 -11.55 -7.44
N GLY A 237 7.08 -12.64 -6.67
CA GLY A 237 8.22 -13.18 -5.94
C GLY A 237 9.42 -13.54 -6.82
N ILE A 238 9.23 -13.74 -8.13
CA ILE A 238 10.32 -14.03 -9.08
C ILE A 238 11.13 -12.77 -9.48
N VAL A 239 10.60 -11.57 -9.22
CA VAL A 239 11.25 -10.31 -9.60
C VAL A 239 12.60 -10.17 -8.88
N THR A 240 13.64 -9.80 -9.63
CA THR A 240 15.01 -9.66 -9.14
C THR A 240 15.06 -8.71 -7.94
N PRO A 241 15.45 -9.16 -6.74
CA PRO A 241 15.47 -8.32 -5.54
C PRO A 241 16.70 -7.42 -5.50
N PHE A 242 16.67 -6.45 -4.60
CA PHE A 242 17.78 -5.56 -4.25
C PHE A 242 18.78 -6.20 -3.28
N ALA A 243 18.31 -6.64 -2.11
CA ALA A 243 19.15 -7.15 -1.03
C ALA A 243 18.77 -8.56 -0.56
N LEU A 244 17.57 -9.07 -0.91
CA LEU A 244 17.18 -10.45 -0.61
C LEU A 244 18.05 -11.46 -1.36
N GLY A 245 18.54 -12.47 -0.63
CA GLY A 245 19.45 -13.48 -1.18
C GLY A 245 18.87 -14.89 -1.20
N ALA A 246 19.65 -15.84 -1.74
CA ALA A 246 19.25 -17.25 -1.83
C ALA A 246 18.95 -17.90 -0.46
N ASN A 247 19.58 -17.41 0.62
CA ASN A 247 19.31 -17.89 1.99
C ASN A 247 17.94 -17.46 2.52
N ASP A 248 17.32 -16.47 1.90
CA ASP A 248 16.02 -15.95 2.30
C ASP A 248 14.90 -16.58 1.48
N LEU A 249 15.23 -17.34 0.43
CA LEU A 249 14.31 -17.85 -0.57
C LEU A 249 13.94 -19.31 -0.31
N THR A 250 12.64 -19.59 -0.37
CA THR A 250 12.09 -20.93 -0.58
C THR A 250 11.28 -20.94 -1.88
N ILE A 251 11.51 -21.92 -2.74
CA ILE A 251 10.72 -22.10 -3.97
C ILE A 251 9.73 -23.23 -3.74
N TYR A 252 8.45 -22.91 -3.88
CA TYR A 252 7.36 -23.87 -3.84
C TYR A 252 6.86 -24.18 -5.25
N GLU A 253 6.11 -25.27 -5.39
CA GLU A 253 5.49 -25.65 -6.67
C GLU A 253 3.99 -25.91 -6.47
N ARG A 254 3.16 -25.34 -7.36
CA ARG A 254 1.72 -25.63 -7.45
C ARG A 254 1.34 -25.75 -8.92
N TYR A 255 0.71 -26.88 -9.27
CA TYR A 255 0.27 -27.21 -10.63
C TYR A 255 1.39 -27.10 -11.70
N GLY A 256 2.63 -27.44 -11.34
CA GLY A 256 3.78 -27.37 -12.25
C GLY A 256 4.41 -25.98 -12.40
N HIS A 257 3.95 -24.98 -11.64
CA HIS A 257 4.48 -23.63 -11.63
C HIS A 257 5.20 -23.32 -10.33
N ALA A 258 6.35 -22.64 -10.43
CA ALA A 258 7.18 -22.27 -9.30
C ALA A 258 6.71 -20.94 -8.67
N TYR A 259 6.61 -20.91 -7.35
CA TYR A 259 6.35 -19.71 -6.55
C TYR A 259 7.57 -19.41 -5.70
N TRP A 260 8.12 -18.21 -5.87
CA TRP A 260 9.31 -17.74 -5.16
C TRP A 260 8.87 -17.00 -3.90
N VAL A 261 9.23 -17.53 -2.73
CA VAL A 261 8.79 -17.00 -1.44
C VAL A 261 10.00 -16.63 -0.62
N TYR A 262 10.19 -15.33 -0.43
CA TYR A 262 11.26 -14.79 0.42
C TYR A 262 10.76 -14.57 1.85
N ARG A 263 11.62 -14.87 2.84
CA ARG A 263 11.34 -14.69 4.27
C ARG A 263 10.03 -15.35 4.70
N ASP A 264 9.79 -16.59 4.25
CA ASP A 264 8.52 -17.28 4.48
C ASP A 264 8.17 -17.40 5.99
N PRO A 265 7.06 -16.78 6.45
CA PRO A 265 6.61 -16.89 7.83
C PRO A 265 5.90 -18.21 8.16
N GLY A 266 5.63 -19.05 7.15
CA GLY A 266 4.80 -20.25 7.28
C GLY A 266 3.32 -19.97 6.99
N ALA A 267 2.54 -21.05 6.93
CA ALA A 267 1.12 -20.99 6.59
C ALA A 267 0.28 -20.26 7.65
N PRO A 268 -0.73 -19.47 7.23
CA PRO A 268 -1.72 -18.94 8.15
C PRO A 268 -2.66 -20.07 8.64
N PRO A 269 -3.46 -19.82 9.69
CA PRO A 269 -4.52 -20.73 10.10
C PRO A 269 -5.50 -21.06 8.96
N TYR A 270 -5.87 -22.33 8.80
CA TYR A 270 -6.87 -22.76 7.83
C TYR A 270 -8.15 -23.26 8.51
N LEU A 271 -9.28 -23.07 7.82
CA LEU A 271 -10.56 -23.63 8.18
C LEU A 271 -10.68 -25.08 7.66
N GLU A 272 -11.02 -26.00 8.57
CA GLU A 272 -11.39 -27.39 8.27
C GLU A 272 -12.91 -27.57 8.52
N PRO A 273 -13.77 -27.23 7.54
CA PRO A 273 -15.19 -26.98 7.79
C PRO A 273 -15.99 -28.24 8.16
N LEU A 274 -15.52 -29.45 7.80
CA LEU A 274 -16.27 -30.70 7.98
C LEU A 274 -16.12 -31.32 9.37
N VAL A 275 -14.95 -31.17 9.99
CA VAL A 275 -14.63 -31.85 11.26
C VAL A 275 -14.49 -30.88 12.41
N GLY A 276 -14.08 -29.63 12.14
CA GLY A 276 -13.55 -28.75 13.18
C GLY A 276 -12.26 -29.32 13.78
N GLY A 277 -11.21 -28.52 13.86
CA GLY A 277 -9.91 -28.99 14.34
C GLY A 277 -8.74 -28.18 13.81
N GLY A 278 -7.52 -28.58 14.19
CA GLY A 278 -6.30 -27.88 13.82
C GLY A 278 -6.30 -26.43 14.31
N LEU A 279 -5.99 -25.50 13.40
CA LEU A 279 -6.03 -24.05 13.66
C LEU A 279 -7.36 -23.40 13.21
N SER A 280 -8.43 -24.18 12.97
CA SER A 280 -9.73 -23.66 12.55
C SER A 280 -10.32 -22.66 13.55
N GLU A 281 -10.08 -22.85 14.84
CA GLU A 281 -10.52 -21.89 15.86
C GLU A 281 -9.79 -20.55 15.71
N GLU A 282 -8.53 -20.55 15.25
CA GLU A 282 -7.76 -19.32 15.07
C GLU A 282 -8.13 -18.60 13.78
N TYR A 283 -8.47 -19.35 12.74
CA TYR A 283 -9.13 -18.82 11.55
C TYR A 283 -10.43 -18.10 11.95
N LYS A 284 -11.32 -18.81 12.67
CA LYS A 284 -12.64 -18.28 13.05
C LYS A 284 -12.51 -17.07 13.96
N TRP A 285 -11.63 -17.15 14.96
CA TRP A 285 -11.36 -16.06 15.89
C TRP A 285 -10.78 -14.83 15.17
N GLY A 286 -9.76 -15.01 14.32
CA GLY A 286 -9.08 -13.91 13.62
C GLY A 286 -10.00 -13.16 12.66
N PHE A 287 -10.86 -13.86 11.92
CA PHE A 287 -11.84 -13.19 11.06
C PHE A 287 -13.01 -12.58 11.84
N SER A 288 -13.43 -13.19 12.95
CA SER A 288 -14.46 -12.60 13.83
C SER A 288 -13.99 -11.31 14.49
N LEU A 289 -12.69 -11.22 14.81
CA LEU A 289 -12.08 -10.01 15.34
C LEU A 289 -12.29 -8.80 14.41
N VAL A 290 -12.15 -8.98 13.10
CA VAL A 290 -12.39 -7.91 12.12
C VAL A 290 -13.83 -7.41 12.16
N ALA A 291 -14.81 -8.33 12.28
CA ALA A 291 -16.22 -7.96 12.42
C ALA A 291 -16.50 -7.23 13.74
N ILE A 292 -15.90 -7.69 14.84
CA ILE A 292 -16.07 -7.09 16.18
C ILE A 292 -15.47 -5.69 16.23
N TRP A 293 -14.25 -5.50 15.73
CA TRP A 293 -13.60 -4.18 15.71
C TRP A 293 -14.30 -3.17 14.80
N SER A 294 -15.08 -3.64 13.82
CA SER A 294 -15.96 -2.77 13.04
C SER A 294 -17.00 -2.04 13.92
N ALA A 295 -17.34 -2.58 15.10
CA ALA A 295 -18.20 -1.90 16.07
C ALA A 295 -17.56 -0.65 16.69
N HIS A 296 -16.24 -0.50 16.63
CA HIS A 296 -15.51 0.62 17.23
C HIS A 296 -15.47 1.87 16.34
N LEU A 297 -16.08 1.81 15.15
CA LEU A 297 -16.08 2.89 14.17
C LEU A 297 -17.12 3.99 14.46
N ASP A 298 -17.95 3.81 15.50
CA ASP A 298 -18.92 4.83 15.91
C ASP A 298 -18.27 5.90 16.79
N PRO A 299 -18.23 7.17 16.38
CA PRO A 299 -17.69 8.24 17.23
C PRO A 299 -18.53 8.48 18.49
N ALA A 300 -19.78 8.00 18.54
CA ALA A 300 -20.68 8.16 19.67
C ALA A 300 -20.64 6.99 20.67
N ASP A 301 -19.73 6.02 20.51
CA ASP A 301 -19.63 4.88 21.43
C ASP A 301 -19.12 5.24 22.85
N GLY A 302 -18.64 6.47 23.02
CA GLY A 302 -18.22 7.05 24.30
C GLY A 302 -16.81 6.70 24.74
N VAL A 303 -16.03 5.98 23.92
CA VAL A 303 -14.64 5.62 24.24
C VAL A 303 -13.68 6.66 23.68
N MET A 304 -12.82 7.19 24.56
CA MET A 304 -11.82 8.21 24.24
C MET A 304 -10.42 7.62 24.36
N TRP A 305 -9.54 7.89 23.39
CA TRP A 305 -8.14 7.47 23.39
C TRP A 305 -7.20 8.67 23.44
N ASP A 306 -6.10 8.53 24.19
CA ASP A 306 -4.94 9.40 24.03
C ASP A 306 -4.10 8.88 22.87
N ILE A 307 -4.14 9.58 21.74
CA ILE A 307 -3.43 9.20 20.51
C ILE A 307 -2.06 9.87 20.40
N SER A 308 -1.60 10.56 21.45
CA SER A 308 -0.27 11.17 21.45
C SER A 308 0.84 10.12 21.44
N PRO A 309 2.06 10.46 20.96
CA PRO A 309 3.21 9.58 21.08
C PRO A 309 3.52 9.19 22.54
N GLY A 310 3.01 9.92 23.53
CA GLY A 310 3.13 9.62 24.95
C GLY A 310 2.36 8.38 25.40
N ALA A 311 1.28 8.02 24.70
CA ALA A 311 0.36 6.97 25.09
C ALA A 311 0.21 5.83 24.06
N LEU A 312 0.35 6.13 22.75
CA LEU A 312 0.11 5.18 21.67
C LEU A 312 1.40 4.84 20.90
N GLY A 313 1.50 3.63 20.34
CA GLY A 313 2.68 3.12 19.66
C GLY A 313 3.75 2.58 20.61
N ASN A 314 4.96 2.30 20.08
CA ASN A 314 6.04 1.64 20.83
C ASN A 314 5.59 0.27 21.40
N ASN A 315 5.13 -0.59 20.49
CA ASN A 315 4.61 -1.91 20.81
C ASN A 315 5.60 -2.75 21.63
N PRO A 316 5.09 -3.60 22.55
CA PRO A 316 5.89 -4.61 23.21
C PRO A 316 6.44 -5.64 22.19
N ALA A 317 7.18 -6.63 22.69
CA ALA A 317 7.61 -7.74 21.85
C ALA A 317 6.39 -8.38 21.16
N LEU A 318 6.52 -8.62 19.85
CA LEU A 318 5.45 -9.23 19.06
C LEU A 318 5.18 -10.67 19.55
N PRO A 319 3.91 -11.11 19.51
CA PRO A 319 3.50 -12.44 19.95
C PRO A 319 4.20 -13.55 19.14
N GLN A 320 4.61 -14.61 19.84
CA GLN A 320 5.27 -15.80 19.27
C GLN A 320 4.42 -17.07 19.41
N SER A 321 3.26 -16.98 20.06
CA SER A 321 2.33 -18.09 20.25
C SER A 321 0.88 -17.63 20.11
N ILE A 322 -0.04 -18.57 19.82
CA ILE A 322 -1.47 -18.28 19.64
C ILE A 322 -2.09 -17.60 20.88
N PRO A 323 -1.85 -18.05 22.13
CA PRO A 323 -2.35 -17.34 23.30
C PRO A 323 -1.85 -15.89 23.36
N GLU A 324 -0.57 -15.64 23.06
CA GLU A 324 -0.01 -14.30 23.04
C GLU A 324 -0.68 -13.41 21.98
N TYR A 325 -1.07 -13.96 20.81
CA TYR A 325 -1.82 -13.20 19.81
C TYR A 325 -3.19 -12.73 20.34
N ARG A 326 -3.90 -13.59 21.08
CA ARG A 326 -5.20 -13.24 21.65
C ARG A 326 -5.08 -12.15 22.71
N ASP A 327 -4.06 -12.26 23.56
CA ASP A 327 -3.75 -11.25 24.58
C ASP A 327 -3.28 -9.93 23.95
N PHE A 328 -2.47 -10.01 22.88
CA PHE A 328 -1.91 -8.83 22.21
C PHE A 328 -2.97 -8.00 21.51
N TYR A 329 -3.88 -8.65 20.77
CA TYR A 329 -4.89 -7.91 20.02
C TYR A 329 -6.08 -7.48 20.89
N ASP A 330 -6.44 -8.23 21.93
CA ASP A 330 -7.68 -8.02 22.70
C ASP A 330 -8.93 -8.04 21.79
N LEU A 331 -9.67 -9.14 21.85
CA LEU A 331 -10.82 -9.35 20.96
C LEU A 331 -11.88 -8.24 21.08
N LEU A 332 -12.16 -7.75 22.29
CA LEU A 332 -13.31 -6.89 22.56
C LEU A 332 -12.93 -5.42 22.64
N GLU A 333 -11.84 -5.09 23.34
CA GLU A 333 -11.43 -3.69 23.47
C GLU A 333 -10.58 -3.24 22.28
N GLY A 334 -9.85 -4.18 21.67
CA GLY A 334 -8.95 -3.93 20.56
C GLY A 334 -7.88 -2.88 20.87
N GLY A 335 -7.36 -2.26 19.81
CA GLY A 335 -6.47 -1.10 19.90
C GLY A 335 -4.99 -1.43 19.76
N ASP A 336 -4.16 -0.44 20.07
CA ASP A 336 -2.71 -0.54 20.07
C ASP A 336 -2.24 -0.89 21.50
N PRO A 337 -1.62 -2.08 21.74
CA PRO A 337 -1.09 -2.45 23.05
C PRO A 337 0.23 -1.72 23.40
N GLY A 338 0.68 -0.83 22.52
CA GLY A 338 1.80 0.06 22.70
C GLY A 338 1.67 0.93 23.93
N ARG A 339 2.84 1.26 24.51
CA ARG A 339 2.93 2.03 25.76
C ARG A 339 3.32 3.48 25.52
N GLY A 340 3.45 3.88 24.25
CA GLY A 340 4.00 5.16 23.85
C GLY A 340 5.43 5.37 24.35
N ARG A 341 5.83 6.64 24.33
CA ARG A 341 7.12 7.17 24.75
C ARG A 341 6.85 8.39 25.60
N SER A 342 6.99 8.29 26.91
CA SER A 342 6.52 9.33 27.83
C SER A 342 7.20 10.69 27.68
N ILE A 343 8.42 10.74 27.13
CA ILE A 343 9.24 11.94 26.97
C ILE A 343 9.70 12.05 25.52
N ASN A 344 9.57 13.24 24.94
CA ASN A 344 10.20 13.56 23.67
C ASN A 344 11.73 13.73 23.90
N PRO A 345 12.58 12.93 23.24
CA PRO A 345 14.03 12.96 23.49
C PRO A 345 14.70 14.25 23.03
N TYR A 346 14.09 15.03 22.15
CA TYR A 346 14.62 16.30 21.65
C TYR A 346 14.30 17.47 22.57
N THR A 347 13.08 17.52 23.11
CA THR A 347 12.65 18.63 23.97
C THR A 347 12.91 18.35 25.45
N GLY A 348 13.06 17.09 25.83
CA GLY A 348 13.13 16.64 27.22
C GLY A 348 11.82 16.81 27.98
N GLN A 349 10.72 17.14 27.29
CA GLN A 349 9.40 17.33 27.88
C GLN A 349 8.49 16.13 27.59
N PRO A 350 7.49 15.88 28.44
CA PRO A 350 6.44 14.91 28.12
C PRO A 350 5.67 15.30 26.86
N TYR A 351 5.22 14.32 26.07
CA TYR A 351 4.26 14.59 25.00
C TYR A 351 2.93 15.06 25.60
N ALA A 352 2.32 16.06 24.97
CA ALA A 352 1.00 16.51 25.35
C ALA A 352 -0.05 15.45 24.96
N PRO A 353 -0.93 15.03 25.89
CA PRO A 353 -2.04 14.12 25.57
C PRO A 353 -2.93 14.67 24.46
N GLN A 354 -3.39 13.79 23.57
CA GLN A 354 -4.34 14.11 22.51
C GLN A 354 -5.56 13.19 22.65
N ILE A 355 -6.56 13.66 23.40
CA ILE A 355 -7.74 12.86 23.73
C ILE A 355 -8.82 13.03 22.65
N VAL A 356 -9.11 11.96 21.91
CA VAL A 356 -10.09 11.96 20.81
C VAL A 356 -11.02 10.74 20.89
N PRO A 357 -12.23 10.79 20.30
CA PRO A 357 -13.08 9.60 20.18
C PRO A 357 -12.37 8.50 19.38
N ARG A 358 -12.41 7.24 19.87
CA ARG A 358 -11.72 6.14 19.17
C ARG A 358 -12.26 5.91 17.75
N GLY A 359 -13.56 6.09 17.55
CA GLY A 359 -14.20 5.92 16.25
C GLY A 359 -13.76 6.95 15.21
N ASP A 360 -13.45 8.18 15.63
CA ASP A 360 -12.84 9.17 14.73
C ASP A 360 -11.40 8.80 14.39
N TYR A 361 -10.59 8.47 15.40
CA TYR A 361 -9.20 8.11 15.19
C TYR A 361 -9.02 6.89 14.29
N ALA A 362 -9.77 5.81 14.53
CA ALA A 362 -9.66 4.58 13.74
C ALA A 362 -10.04 4.80 12.27
N ARG A 363 -11.08 5.61 11.99
CA ARG A 363 -11.49 5.95 10.62
C ARG A 363 -10.46 6.84 9.92
N VAL A 364 -9.95 7.86 10.61
CA VAL A 364 -8.90 8.73 10.07
C VAL A 364 -7.63 7.93 9.79
N LEU A 365 -7.23 7.05 10.70
CA LEU A 365 -6.05 6.20 10.52
C LEU A 365 -6.21 5.24 9.33
N ALA A 366 -7.40 4.66 9.15
CA ALA A 366 -7.69 3.78 8.02
C ALA A 366 -7.55 4.52 6.68
N GLU A 367 -8.15 5.71 6.55
CA GLU A 367 -8.06 6.52 5.32
C GLU A 367 -6.64 7.08 5.09
N PHE A 368 -5.96 7.53 6.14
CA PHE A 368 -4.59 8.04 6.05
C PHE A 368 -3.63 7.00 5.45
N TRP A 369 -3.74 5.74 5.84
CA TRP A 369 -2.88 4.68 5.29
C TRP A 369 -3.44 4.04 4.02
N ALA A 370 -4.70 4.30 3.66
CA ALA A 370 -5.28 3.84 2.39
C ALA A 370 -4.84 4.71 1.20
N ASP A 371 -4.49 5.98 1.46
CA ASP A 371 -4.00 6.98 0.50
C ASP A 371 -4.94 7.28 -0.68
N GLY A 372 -6.22 6.89 -0.65
CA GLY A 372 -7.13 7.10 -1.77
C GLY A 372 -7.91 8.42 -1.72
N PRO A 373 -8.36 8.98 -2.86
CA PRO A 373 -8.22 8.51 -4.23
C PRO A 373 -6.99 9.07 -4.97
N ASP A 374 -6.13 9.89 -4.35
CA ASP A 374 -4.96 10.50 -5.01
C ASP A 374 -3.66 9.78 -4.60
N SER A 375 -3.72 8.44 -4.60
CA SER A 375 -2.70 7.60 -3.98
C SER A 375 -1.40 7.55 -4.78
N GLU A 376 -0.28 7.87 -4.13
CA GLU A 376 1.05 7.44 -4.56
C GLU A 376 1.35 5.96 -4.21
N THR A 377 0.36 5.20 -3.75
CA THR A 377 0.44 3.84 -3.17
C THR A 377 1.38 3.76 -1.95
N PRO A 378 1.32 2.69 -1.14
CA PRO A 378 2.12 2.63 0.09
C PRO A 378 3.62 2.81 -0.10
N PRO A 379 4.28 2.28 -1.15
CA PRO A 379 5.69 2.60 -1.41
C PRO A 379 5.93 4.10 -1.61
N GLY A 380 5.09 4.79 -2.39
CA GLY A 380 5.24 6.22 -2.66
C GLY A 380 4.97 7.08 -1.43
N HIS A 381 3.99 6.74 -0.59
CA HIS A 381 3.70 7.50 0.63
C HIS A 381 4.95 7.56 1.54
N TRP A 382 5.72 6.48 1.64
CA TRP A 382 6.97 6.52 2.40
C TRP A 382 8.05 7.44 1.78
N PHE A 383 8.00 7.72 0.48
CA PHE A 383 8.82 8.76 -0.14
C PHE A 383 8.29 10.16 0.18
N THR A 384 6.98 10.36 0.22
CA THR A 384 6.37 11.62 0.70
C THR A 384 6.77 11.91 2.15
N ILE A 385 6.77 10.88 3.02
CA ILE A 385 7.28 10.99 4.39
C ILE A 385 8.77 11.31 4.41
N LEU A 386 9.59 10.63 3.60
CA LEU A 386 11.03 10.92 3.50
C LEU A 386 11.28 12.36 3.04
N ASN A 387 10.50 12.85 2.07
CA ASN A 387 10.58 14.22 1.58
C ASN A 387 10.23 15.22 2.69
N TYR A 388 9.13 14.98 3.43
CA TYR A 388 8.79 15.77 4.62
C TYR A 388 9.93 15.80 5.64
N VAL A 389 10.57 14.65 5.90
CA VAL A 389 11.73 14.55 6.80
C VAL A 389 12.92 15.35 6.26
N ASN A 390 13.20 15.26 4.96
CA ASN A 390 14.31 15.94 4.29
C ASN A 390 14.16 17.47 4.33
N ASP A 391 12.92 17.96 4.27
CA ASP A 391 12.57 19.38 4.27
C ASP A 391 12.48 19.94 5.71
N HIS A 392 12.49 19.09 6.73
CA HIS A 392 12.34 19.50 8.12
C HIS A 392 13.59 20.24 8.64
N PRO A 393 13.47 21.44 9.24
CA PRO A 393 14.60 22.31 9.60
C PRO A 393 15.53 21.75 10.69
N LEU A 394 15.05 20.76 11.47
CA LEU A 394 15.87 20.08 12.47
C LEU A 394 16.67 18.89 11.92
N LEU A 395 16.47 18.49 10.67
CA LEU A 395 17.26 17.41 10.08
C LEU A 395 18.70 17.87 9.86
N GLN A 396 19.65 17.08 10.35
CA GLN A 396 21.04 17.17 9.92
C GLN A 396 21.32 16.04 8.94
N LYS A 397 21.54 16.37 7.66
CA LYS A 397 21.80 15.42 6.58
C LYS A 397 23.19 14.76 6.72
N ARG A 398 23.31 13.86 7.69
CA ARG A 398 24.50 13.05 7.99
C ARG A 398 24.14 11.60 7.79
N PHE A 399 24.86 10.88 6.94
CA PHE A 399 24.54 9.48 6.69
C PHE A 399 24.65 8.65 7.97
N ARG A 400 23.54 8.04 8.38
CA ARG A 400 23.38 7.30 9.65
C ARG A 400 23.60 8.15 10.90
N GLY A 401 23.33 9.46 10.80
CA GLY A 401 23.55 10.42 11.88
C GLY A 401 25.03 10.69 12.19
N GLN A 402 25.94 10.23 11.34
CA GLN A 402 27.39 10.26 11.57
C GLN A 402 28.15 10.89 10.39
N GLY A 403 29.41 11.25 10.63
CA GLY A 403 30.28 11.81 9.57
C GLY A 403 29.93 13.27 9.23
N PRO A 404 30.47 13.81 8.11
CA PRO A 404 30.23 15.18 7.68
C PRO A 404 28.76 15.43 7.28
N LEU A 405 28.37 16.70 7.19
CA LEU A 405 27.11 17.06 6.53
C LEU A 405 27.26 16.76 5.04
N LEU A 406 26.23 16.13 4.48
CA LEU A 406 26.13 15.87 3.05
C LEU A 406 25.45 17.04 2.36
N GLU A 407 25.88 17.29 1.12
CA GLU A 407 25.16 18.17 0.21
C GLU A 407 23.79 17.57 -0.13
N ASP A 408 22.82 18.41 -0.47
CA ASP A 408 21.43 17.96 -0.66
C ASP A 408 21.30 16.88 -1.73
N LEU A 409 22.00 17.02 -2.87
CA LEU A 409 21.98 16.02 -3.93
C LEU A 409 22.52 14.66 -3.45
N GLU A 410 23.63 14.65 -2.72
CA GLU A 410 24.23 13.41 -2.21
C GLU A 410 23.34 12.75 -1.15
N TRP A 411 22.72 13.54 -0.28
CA TRP A 411 21.75 13.02 0.69
C TRP A 411 20.56 12.38 -0.03
N ASP A 412 19.94 13.09 -0.97
CA ASP A 412 18.71 12.65 -1.63
C ASP A 412 18.95 11.36 -2.45
N VAL A 413 20.03 11.28 -3.23
CA VAL A 413 20.32 10.07 -4.03
C VAL A 413 20.57 8.84 -3.15
N LYS A 414 21.24 9.00 -2.00
CA LYS A 414 21.50 7.91 -1.05
C LYS A 414 20.23 7.52 -0.29
N ALA A 415 19.44 8.51 0.13
CA ALA A 415 18.20 8.31 0.86
C ALA A 415 17.15 7.58 0.00
N TYR A 416 16.93 8.07 -1.22
CA TYR A 416 16.02 7.44 -2.16
C TYR A 416 16.46 6.04 -2.54
N PHE A 417 17.74 5.82 -2.83
CA PHE A 417 18.23 4.49 -3.19
C PHE A 417 18.04 3.47 -2.05
N ALA A 418 18.35 3.86 -0.81
CA ALA A 418 18.16 2.99 0.35
C ALA A 418 16.68 2.67 0.61
N LEU A 419 15.79 3.68 0.55
CA LEU A 419 14.36 3.48 0.75
C LEU A 419 13.75 2.66 -0.39
N ALA A 420 14.06 3.00 -1.64
CA ALA A 420 13.52 2.34 -2.82
C ALA A 420 13.87 0.84 -2.84
N GLY A 421 15.12 0.50 -2.56
CA GLY A 421 15.56 -0.89 -2.51
C GLY A 421 14.82 -1.68 -1.43
N ALA A 422 14.58 -1.09 -0.26
CA ALA A 422 13.83 -1.74 0.82
C ALA A 422 12.34 -1.93 0.49
N VAL A 423 11.69 -0.94 -0.11
CA VAL A 423 10.28 -1.10 -0.51
C VAL A 423 10.14 -2.04 -1.71
N HIS A 424 11.11 -2.08 -2.63
CA HIS A 424 11.14 -3.08 -3.71
C HIS A 424 11.23 -4.51 -3.16
N ASP A 425 12.16 -4.77 -2.24
CA ASP A 425 12.29 -6.08 -1.59
C ASP A 425 11.05 -6.44 -0.77
N ALA A 426 10.42 -5.46 -0.11
CA ALA A 426 9.16 -5.65 0.59
C ALA A 426 8.03 -6.08 -0.37
N ALA A 427 7.97 -5.53 -1.58
CA ALA A 427 7.02 -5.95 -2.62
C ALA A 427 7.30 -7.41 -3.06
N VAL A 428 8.56 -7.73 -3.38
CA VAL A 428 8.98 -9.09 -3.78
C VAL A 428 8.61 -10.12 -2.73
N ALA A 429 8.96 -9.88 -1.46
CA ALA A 429 8.66 -10.80 -0.37
C ALA A 429 7.15 -10.94 -0.12
N SER A 430 6.43 -9.82 0.03
CA SER A 430 5.02 -9.86 0.40
C SER A 430 4.14 -10.41 -0.72
N TRP A 431 4.38 -10.10 -2.00
CA TRP A 431 3.60 -10.66 -3.09
C TRP A 431 3.98 -12.12 -3.42
N GLY A 432 5.23 -12.53 -3.23
CA GLY A 432 5.60 -13.95 -3.29
C GLY A 432 4.83 -14.80 -2.26
N ILE A 433 4.76 -14.32 -1.01
CA ILE A 433 3.96 -14.95 0.06
C ILE A 433 2.47 -14.95 -0.30
N LYS A 434 1.94 -13.81 -0.78
CA LYS A 434 0.52 -13.68 -1.15
C LYS A 434 0.12 -14.62 -2.28
N GLY A 435 0.94 -14.75 -3.32
CA GLY A 435 0.65 -15.66 -4.43
C GLY A 435 0.73 -17.13 -4.03
N TRP A 436 1.71 -17.49 -3.19
CA TRP A 436 1.84 -18.85 -2.70
C TRP A 436 0.69 -19.24 -1.76
N TYR A 437 0.51 -18.52 -0.65
CA TYR A 437 -0.53 -18.89 0.32
C TYR A 437 -1.93 -18.59 -0.21
N ASP A 438 -2.07 -17.61 -1.09
CA ASP A 438 -3.31 -17.26 -1.77
C ASP A 438 -4.48 -17.13 -0.78
N TYR A 439 -4.22 -16.56 0.39
CA TYR A 439 -5.15 -16.59 1.51
C TYR A 439 -6.31 -15.60 1.33
N LEU A 440 -7.50 -15.99 1.77
CA LEU A 440 -8.71 -15.20 1.56
C LEU A 440 -8.78 -13.89 2.37
N ARG A 441 -9.78 -13.08 2.04
CA ARG A 441 -10.07 -11.79 2.66
C ARG A 441 -11.23 -11.87 3.68
N PRO A 442 -11.30 -10.96 4.65
CA PRO A 442 -12.33 -10.98 5.70
C PRO A 442 -13.77 -11.03 5.20
N ILE A 443 -14.13 -10.29 4.16
CA ILE A 443 -15.51 -10.29 3.63
C ILE A 443 -15.94 -11.69 3.17
N SER A 444 -15.08 -12.40 2.44
CA SER A 444 -15.34 -13.77 1.99
C SER A 444 -15.44 -14.73 3.16
N ALA A 445 -14.53 -14.63 4.14
CA ALA A 445 -14.49 -15.50 5.31
C ALA A 445 -15.71 -15.32 6.22
N ILE A 446 -16.05 -14.07 6.56
CA ILE A 446 -17.15 -13.74 7.47
C ILE A 446 -18.48 -14.16 6.85
N ARG A 447 -18.72 -13.85 5.56
CA ARG A 447 -19.96 -14.25 4.87
C ARG A 447 -20.09 -15.76 4.73
N LEU A 448 -19.00 -16.46 4.39
CA LEU A 448 -18.99 -17.93 4.40
C LEU A 448 -19.34 -18.50 5.78
N MET A 449 -18.65 -18.05 6.83
CA MET A 449 -18.89 -18.57 8.18
C MET A 449 -20.30 -18.26 8.65
N ALA A 450 -20.90 -17.14 8.23
CA ALA A 450 -22.28 -16.79 8.52
C ALA A 450 -23.28 -17.70 7.79
N ASP A 451 -23.05 -18.02 6.52
CA ASP A 451 -23.88 -18.93 5.72
C ASP A 451 -23.89 -20.36 6.29
N LEU A 452 -22.75 -20.80 6.85
CA LEU A 452 -22.65 -22.07 7.57
C LEU A 452 -23.45 -22.07 8.88
N GLY A 453 -23.73 -20.90 9.47
CA GLY A 453 -24.43 -20.74 10.74
C GLY A 453 -23.48 -20.48 11.92
N GLN A 454 -23.91 -20.82 13.13
CA GLN A 454 -23.12 -20.57 14.33
C GLN A 454 -22.20 -21.74 14.68
N GLY A 455 -20.98 -21.43 15.13
CA GLY A 455 -19.95 -22.42 15.46
C GLY A 455 -19.69 -22.66 16.93
N SER A 456 -20.53 -22.13 17.84
CA SER A 456 -20.25 -22.13 19.29
C SER A 456 -20.99 -23.20 20.08
N ASN A 457 -22.23 -23.53 19.74
CA ASN A 457 -23.06 -24.40 20.55
C ASN A 457 -23.83 -25.44 19.72
N PRO A 458 -23.43 -26.72 19.74
CA PRO A 458 -24.11 -27.78 19.00
C PRO A 458 -25.55 -28.06 19.46
N ALA A 459 -25.97 -27.54 20.61
CA ALA A 459 -27.35 -27.66 21.09
C ALA A 459 -28.28 -26.54 20.60
N LEU A 460 -27.74 -25.46 20.00
CA LEU A 460 -28.56 -24.40 19.42
C LEU A 460 -28.86 -24.67 17.93
N PRO A 461 -29.97 -24.14 17.40
CA PRO A 461 -30.28 -24.22 15.96
C PRO A 461 -29.16 -23.66 15.08
N ASN A 462 -29.12 -24.08 13.82
CA ASN A 462 -28.18 -23.61 12.81
C ASN A 462 -26.70 -23.74 13.24
N TYR A 463 -26.36 -24.82 13.96
CA TYR A 463 -24.98 -25.11 14.33
C TYR A 463 -24.20 -25.73 13.17
N HIS A 464 -22.97 -25.27 12.96
CA HIS A 464 -22.00 -25.89 12.08
C HIS A 464 -20.58 -25.73 12.63
N PRO A 465 -19.71 -26.76 12.61
CA PRO A 465 -18.35 -26.66 13.18
C PRO A 465 -17.47 -25.58 12.52
N GLY A 466 -17.67 -25.34 11.21
CA GLY A 466 -17.06 -24.23 10.48
C GLY A 466 -17.81 -22.89 10.53
N GLY A 467 -18.92 -22.82 11.26
CA GLY A 467 -19.73 -21.61 11.41
C GLY A 467 -19.06 -20.54 12.29
N ILE A 468 -19.54 -19.31 12.22
CA ILE A 468 -18.97 -18.18 12.96
C ILE A 468 -19.20 -18.31 14.47
N PRO A 469 -18.21 -18.02 15.33
CA PRO A 469 -18.39 -18.04 16.77
C PRO A 469 -19.39 -16.98 17.24
N LEU A 470 -20.30 -17.36 18.14
CA LEU A 470 -21.17 -16.42 18.84
C LEU A 470 -20.37 -15.68 19.91
N VAL A 471 -20.54 -14.35 19.93
CA VAL A 471 -19.94 -13.45 20.90
C VAL A 471 -21.06 -12.52 21.39
N PRO A 472 -21.56 -12.67 22.63
CA PRO A 472 -22.67 -11.86 23.13
C PRO A 472 -22.43 -10.37 22.94
N GLY A 473 -23.42 -9.65 22.40
CA GLY A 473 -23.32 -8.22 22.10
C GLY A 473 -22.63 -7.87 20.77
N TYR A 474 -22.03 -8.84 20.07
CA TYR A 474 -21.32 -8.58 18.81
C TYR A 474 -21.70 -9.54 17.68
N ILE A 475 -21.79 -10.84 17.95
CA ILE A 475 -22.11 -11.89 16.98
C ILE A 475 -23.18 -12.79 17.59
N GLU A 476 -24.39 -12.70 17.06
CA GLU A 476 -25.56 -13.36 17.64
C GLU A 476 -26.43 -14.00 16.56
N GLN A 477 -27.33 -14.87 17.00
CA GLN A 477 -28.41 -15.35 16.13
C GLN A 477 -29.61 -14.40 16.23
N VAL A 478 -30.21 -14.09 15.10
CA VAL A 478 -31.49 -13.37 15.04
C VAL A 478 -32.56 -14.19 15.77
N GLN A 479 -33.22 -13.57 16.74
CA GLN A 479 -34.27 -14.20 17.54
C GLN A 479 -35.67 -13.77 17.07
N ALA A 480 -36.70 -14.50 17.50
CA ALA A 480 -38.08 -14.05 17.31
C ALA A 480 -38.32 -12.73 18.06
N GLY A 481 -38.87 -11.73 17.35
CA GLY A 481 -39.10 -10.38 17.88
C GLY A 481 -37.91 -9.42 17.73
N ASP A 482 -36.78 -9.88 17.18
CA ASP A 482 -35.67 -9.02 16.77
C ASP A 482 -36.09 -8.13 15.59
N SER A 483 -35.56 -6.89 15.51
CA SER A 483 -35.87 -5.99 14.39
C SER A 483 -35.37 -6.55 13.05
N LEU A 484 -34.36 -7.42 13.10
CA LEU A 484 -33.81 -8.12 11.94
C LEU A 484 -34.56 -9.41 11.58
N ALA A 485 -35.56 -9.84 12.36
CA ALA A 485 -36.29 -11.10 12.11
C ALA A 485 -36.98 -11.13 10.74
N GLY A 486 -37.30 -9.97 10.17
CA GLY A 486 -38.10 -9.84 8.96
C GLY A 486 -39.60 -9.90 9.25
N GLU A 487 -40.43 -9.48 8.29
CA GLU A 487 -41.88 -9.39 8.48
C GLU A 487 -42.53 -10.75 8.75
N ASN A 488 -41.95 -11.82 8.21
CA ASN A 488 -42.43 -13.20 8.34
C ASN A 488 -41.52 -14.06 9.23
N GLY A 489 -40.55 -13.46 9.90
CA GLY A 489 -39.54 -14.21 10.68
C GLY A 489 -38.53 -14.96 9.80
N GLU A 490 -38.38 -14.60 8.53
CA GLU A 490 -37.53 -15.27 7.54
C GLU A 490 -36.04 -15.27 7.89
N ASN A 491 -35.60 -14.35 8.74
CA ASN A 491 -34.21 -14.25 9.17
C ASN A 491 -33.94 -14.91 10.53
N ILE A 492 -34.96 -15.44 11.22
CA ILE A 492 -34.77 -16.09 12.53
C ILE A 492 -33.78 -17.25 12.40
N GLY A 493 -32.74 -17.27 13.23
CA GLY A 493 -31.66 -18.27 13.21
C GLY A 493 -30.47 -17.92 12.30
N LYS A 494 -30.58 -16.90 11.44
CA LYS A 494 -29.43 -16.31 10.74
C LYS A 494 -28.49 -15.61 11.73
N ILE A 495 -27.26 -15.36 11.30
CA ILE A 495 -26.28 -14.60 12.08
C ILE A 495 -26.48 -13.10 11.85
N LYS A 496 -26.44 -12.33 12.93
CA LYS A 496 -26.34 -10.87 12.94
C LYS A 496 -25.04 -10.42 13.58
N LEU A 497 -24.50 -9.31 13.09
CA LEU A 497 -23.28 -8.65 13.60
C LEU A 497 -23.62 -7.26 14.10
N PHE A 498 -23.06 -6.86 15.23
CA PHE A 498 -23.02 -5.46 15.66
C PHE A 498 -21.75 -4.84 15.10
N ALA A 499 -21.86 -4.09 14.00
CA ALA A 499 -20.73 -3.62 13.20
C ALA A 499 -21.09 -2.33 12.46
N TRP A 500 -20.14 -1.73 11.74
CA TRP A 500 -20.43 -0.67 10.78
C TRP A 500 -21.50 -1.14 9.80
N ARG A 501 -22.55 -0.32 9.60
CA ARG A 501 -23.77 -0.78 8.93
C ARG A 501 -23.62 -0.96 7.41
N GLY A 502 -22.54 -0.44 6.81
CA GLY A 502 -22.27 -0.60 5.39
C GLY A 502 -22.74 0.58 4.53
N PRO A 503 -22.37 0.56 3.23
CA PRO A 503 -22.64 1.66 2.30
C PRO A 503 -24.14 1.92 2.07
N ASP A 504 -25.01 0.92 2.19
CA ASP A 504 -26.46 1.07 1.97
C ASP A 504 -27.16 2.00 2.99
N TYR A 505 -26.44 2.40 4.05
CA TYR A 505 -26.91 3.35 5.06
C TYR A 505 -26.40 4.79 4.83
N ILE A 506 -25.84 5.06 3.65
CA ILE A 506 -25.34 6.38 3.24
C ILE A 506 -26.03 6.75 1.93
N GLU A 507 -26.96 7.71 1.96
CA GLU A 507 -27.57 8.28 0.76
C GLU A 507 -26.82 9.55 0.32
N PHE A 508 -26.42 10.38 1.29
CA PHE A 508 -25.69 11.63 1.06
C PHE A 508 -24.32 11.63 1.75
N PRO A 509 -23.28 11.11 1.07
CA PRO A 509 -21.94 10.93 1.63
C PRO A 509 -21.32 12.20 2.25
N GLU A 510 -21.69 13.38 1.76
CA GLU A 510 -21.15 14.66 2.23
C GLU A 510 -21.66 15.05 3.62
N ILE A 511 -22.75 14.45 4.11
CA ILE A 511 -23.42 14.84 5.35
C ILE A 511 -23.91 13.67 6.20
N GLU A 512 -23.83 12.43 5.71
CA GLU A 512 -24.31 11.23 6.40
C GLU A 512 -23.17 10.28 6.75
N MET A 513 -23.38 9.50 7.81
CA MET A 513 -22.52 8.38 8.17
C MET A 513 -23.37 7.14 8.41
N ALA A 514 -22.91 6.00 7.89
CA ALA A 514 -23.59 4.74 8.11
C ALA A 514 -23.68 4.38 9.59
N GLY A 515 -22.75 4.80 10.46
CA GLY A 515 -22.76 4.44 11.89
C GLY A 515 -22.65 2.93 12.16
N VAL A 516 -22.82 2.54 13.42
CA VAL A 516 -22.73 1.13 13.87
C VAL A 516 -24.09 0.62 14.33
N GLY A 517 -24.38 -0.65 14.08
CA GLY A 517 -25.62 -1.28 14.53
C GLY A 517 -25.71 -2.76 14.17
N TRP A 518 -26.81 -3.39 14.57
CA TRP A 518 -27.09 -4.77 14.17
C TRP A 518 -27.44 -4.87 12.69
N ILE A 519 -26.68 -5.67 11.95
CA ILE A 519 -26.94 -6.03 10.55
C ILE A 519 -26.93 -7.55 10.37
N LEU A 520 -27.55 -8.06 9.31
CA LEU A 520 -27.38 -9.46 8.92
C LEU A 520 -25.94 -9.69 8.44
N ALA A 521 -25.29 -10.74 8.94
CA ALA A 521 -23.88 -11.04 8.65
C ALA A 521 -23.62 -11.32 7.16
N GLU A 522 -24.60 -11.90 6.47
CA GLU A 522 -24.60 -12.13 5.01
C GLU A 522 -24.48 -10.84 4.20
N ASN A 523 -24.79 -9.67 4.81
CA ASN A 523 -24.70 -8.35 4.21
C ASN A 523 -23.52 -7.52 4.74
N TRP A 524 -22.57 -8.12 5.47
CA TRP A 524 -21.46 -7.35 6.06
C TRP A 524 -20.51 -6.81 4.98
N TRP A 525 -20.02 -5.59 5.19
CA TRP A 525 -19.00 -4.93 4.38
C TRP A 525 -17.83 -4.45 5.27
N PRO A 526 -16.57 -4.54 4.80
CA PRO A 526 -15.47 -3.84 5.46
C PRO A 526 -15.66 -2.31 5.31
N TYR A 527 -15.10 -1.54 6.25
CA TYR A 527 -15.08 -0.08 6.17
C TYR A 527 -14.15 0.39 5.05
N GLN A 528 -14.71 0.49 3.84
CA GLN A 528 -14.12 1.07 2.63
C GLN A 528 -15.24 1.52 1.69
N ARG A 529 -14.92 2.37 0.70
CA ARG A 529 -15.88 2.79 -0.32
C ARG A 529 -16.44 1.58 -1.09
N PRO A 530 -17.72 1.60 -1.52
CA PRO A 530 -18.34 0.48 -2.23
C PRO A 530 -17.69 0.17 -3.58
N THR A 531 -16.95 1.14 -4.16
CA THR A 531 -16.18 0.99 -5.40
C THR A 531 -14.78 0.41 -5.18
N PHE A 532 -14.33 0.28 -3.92
CA PHE A 532 -13.03 -0.25 -3.52
C PHE A 532 -13.13 -1.04 -2.19
N VAL A 533 -13.80 -2.19 -2.21
CA VAL A 533 -14.12 -2.94 -0.97
C VAL A 533 -12.89 -3.58 -0.33
N THR A 534 -12.06 -4.22 -1.16
CA THR A 534 -10.77 -4.78 -0.76
C THR A 534 -9.86 -4.77 -1.99
N PRO A 535 -8.55 -4.58 -1.83
CA PRO A 535 -7.62 -4.67 -2.95
C PRO A 535 -7.67 -6.05 -3.64
N PRO A 536 -7.43 -6.13 -4.96
CA PRO A 536 -7.59 -7.36 -5.75
C PRO A 536 -6.38 -8.28 -5.62
N PHE A 537 -6.12 -8.75 -4.39
CA PHE A 537 -5.07 -9.71 -4.08
C PHE A 537 -5.30 -10.37 -2.70
N ALA A 538 -4.66 -11.52 -2.47
CA ALA A 538 -4.74 -12.29 -1.23
C ALA A 538 -4.42 -11.48 0.06
N GLY A 539 -4.98 -11.91 1.19
CA GLY A 539 -4.92 -11.22 2.47
C GLY A 539 -3.63 -11.41 3.28
N TYR A 540 -2.90 -12.51 3.07
CA TYR A 540 -1.75 -12.90 3.91
C TYR A 540 -0.43 -12.90 3.12
N ILE A 541 0.61 -12.18 3.55
CA ILE A 541 0.67 -11.17 4.63
C ILE A 541 0.22 -9.78 4.14
N SER A 542 0.15 -8.76 5.01
CA SER A 542 -0.16 -7.38 4.61
C SER A 542 1.00 -6.71 3.85
N GLY A 543 0.73 -6.19 2.65
CA GLY A 543 1.71 -5.39 1.90
C GLY A 543 2.03 -4.08 2.60
N HIS A 544 1.01 -3.32 3.01
CA HIS A 544 1.17 -2.03 3.71
C HIS A 544 2.05 -2.16 4.96
N SER A 545 1.82 -3.19 5.78
CA SER A 545 2.60 -3.43 7.00
C SER A 545 4.06 -3.79 6.68
N THR A 546 4.30 -4.54 5.60
CA THR A 546 5.65 -4.93 5.14
C THR A 546 6.42 -3.70 4.64
N PHE A 547 5.81 -2.89 3.76
CA PHE A 547 6.40 -1.63 3.30
C PHE A 547 6.69 -0.69 4.47
N SER A 548 5.71 -0.52 5.37
CA SER A 548 5.83 0.42 6.49
C SER A 548 6.92 0.06 7.46
N ARG A 549 7.05 -1.23 7.82
CA ARG A 549 8.13 -1.64 8.70
C ARG A 549 9.49 -1.49 8.03
N ALA A 550 9.62 -1.91 6.76
CA ALA A 550 10.88 -1.79 6.03
C ALA A 550 11.32 -0.32 5.90
N ALA A 551 10.42 0.56 5.50
CA ALA A 551 10.69 1.98 5.32
C ALA A 551 11.03 2.68 6.65
N ALA A 552 10.28 2.43 7.72
CA ALA A 552 10.55 3.00 9.04
C ALA A 552 11.96 2.64 9.57
N GLU A 553 12.40 1.39 9.36
CA GLU A 553 13.75 0.95 9.71
C GLU A 553 14.81 1.64 8.86
N VAL A 554 14.58 1.79 7.54
CA VAL A 554 15.50 2.53 6.67
C VAL A 554 15.63 3.98 7.12
N LEU A 555 14.53 4.69 7.38
CA LEU A 555 14.58 6.09 7.82
C LEU A 555 15.29 6.21 9.17
N THR A 556 15.06 5.29 10.11
CA THR A 556 15.77 5.24 11.39
C THR A 556 17.28 5.08 11.18
N LEU A 557 17.68 4.12 10.34
CA LEU A 557 19.09 3.86 10.07
C LEU A 557 19.76 4.99 9.27
N LEU A 558 19.05 5.58 8.32
CA LEU A 558 19.53 6.66 7.45
C LEU A 558 19.78 7.94 8.25
N THR A 559 18.86 8.30 9.13
CA THR A 559 18.96 9.51 9.97
C THR A 559 19.81 9.27 11.22
N GLY A 560 20.00 8.00 11.61
CA GLY A 560 20.68 7.63 12.85
C GLY A 560 19.83 7.87 14.11
N ASP A 561 18.53 8.09 13.95
CA ASP A 561 17.61 8.42 15.02
C ASP A 561 16.24 7.75 14.82
N ALA A 562 15.66 7.17 15.87
CA ALA A 562 14.34 6.52 15.83
C ALA A 562 13.17 7.50 16.06
N TYR A 563 13.43 8.80 15.95
CA TYR A 563 12.55 9.92 16.27
C TYR A 563 12.69 11.04 15.21
N PHE A 564 13.01 10.65 13.98
CA PHE A 564 13.45 11.56 12.94
C PHE A 564 12.39 12.58 12.51
N PRO A 565 12.84 13.81 12.23
CA PRO A 565 13.69 14.61 13.11
C PRO A 565 12.83 15.33 14.16
N GLY A 566 13.43 15.69 15.30
CA GLY A 566 12.74 16.50 16.32
C GLY A 566 11.71 15.75 17.19
N GLY A 567 11.50 14.46 16.94
CA GLY A 567 10.74 13.56 17.80
C GLY A 567 9.23 13.67 17.71
N MET A 568 8.68 14.39 16.73
CA MET A 568 7.25 14.41 16.47
C MET A 568 6.98 14.83 15.04
N GLY A 569 6.12 14.08 14.35
CA GLY A 569 5.44 14.51 13.13
C GLY A 569 3.97 14.77 13.43
N GLU A 570 3.33 15.61 12.63
CA GLU A 570 1.91 15.92 12.75
C GLU A 570 1.21 15.70 11.42
N PHE A 571 0.01 15.14 11.49
CA PHE A 571 -0.94 15.09 10.38
C PHE A 571 -2.24 15.73 10.85
N HIS A 572 -2.78 16.66 10.05
CA HIS A 572 -3.97 17.42 10.39
C HIS A 572 -5.15 16.94 9.55
N ALA A 573 -6.10 16.25 10.17
CA ALA A 573 -7.35 15.83 9.52
C ALA A 573 -8.48 16.80 9.90
N ALA A 574 -8.84 17.70 8.97
CA ALA A 574 -9.89 18.67 9.21
C ALA A 574 -11.28 18.01 9.30
N GLN A 575 -12.08 18.46 10.27
CA GLN A 575 -13.42 17.94 10.50
C GLN A 575 -14.30 18.14 9.25
N ASN A 576 -14.95 17.05 8.81
CA ASN A 576 -15.81 17.02 7.62
C ASN A 576 -15.10 17.28 6.27
N GLU A 577 -13.76 17.25 6.24
CA GLU A 577 -12.99 17.47 5.01
C GLU A 577 -12.10 16.28 4.64
N PHE A 578 -11.71 15.44 5.62
CA PHE A 578 -10.80 14.32 5.37
C PHE A 578 -11.48 12.99 5.11
N LEU A 579 -12.50 12.63 5.91
CA LEU A 579 -13.21 11.36 5.73
C LEU A 579 -14.16 11.49 4.54
N VAL A 580 -13.82 10.79 3.46
CA VAL A 580 -14.56 10.78 2.21
C VAL A 580 -15.09 9.36 1.97
N PHE A 581 -16.33 9.14 2.42
CA PHE A 581 -17.13 7.98 2.06
C PHE A 581 -18.15 8.35 1.01
#